data_AF-X1TGG9-F1
#
_entry.id   AF-X1TGG9-F1
#
_cell.length_a   1.000
_cell.length_b   1.000
_cell.length_c   1.000
_cell.angle_alpha   90.00
_cell.angle_beta   90.00
_cell.angle_gamma   90.00
#
_symmetry.space_group_name_H-M   'P 1'
#
loop_
_entity.id
_entity.type
_entity.pdbx_description
1 polymer ?
#
loop_
_entity_poly.entity_id
_entity_poly.type
_entity_poly.pdbx_seq_one_letter_code
_entity_poly.pdbx_strand_id
1 'polypeptide(L)'
;MITAAPKNNKTSAAIETVKARFVRVPSNTSSARFRDVVTGTAQSDACILQDFYRRNGGKDKYDAAYLLGCLDWAYGEKFVPNGLAILDNGFINLWRAPELQPTGTRVTKEQVEPFVDFLRRWFPDDSERDYFGWWIAMSVRHQEQKIIATPLLRSEHGVGKGFFAETLLPGLLGPTAAALCHLKDVVGDFNETVEGKTLLVVDEVYRSKKSTTDSLKSIQANAT
;
A
#
# COMPACT_ATOMS: atom_id res chain seq x y z
N MET A 1 29.43 -9.53 39.52
CA MET A 1 28.29 -8.66 39.17
C MET A 1 28.73 -7.77 38.03
N ILE A 2 28.26 -8.04 36.81
CA ILE A 2 28.55 -7.19 35.65
C ILE A 2 27.42 -6.17 35.58
N THR A 3 27.73 -4.94 35.95
CA THR A 3 26.84 -3.78 35.84
C THR A 3 26.53 -3.54 34.37
N ALA A 4 25.25 -3.70 33.99
CA ALA A 4 24.77 -3.32 32.67
C ALA A 4 24.88 -1.80 32.50
N ALA A 5 25.53 -1.37 31.41
CA ALA A 5 25.56 0.03 31.01
C ALA A 5 24.14 0.51 30.67
N PRO A 6 23.80 1.77 30.97
CA PRO A 6 22.48 2.31 30.67
C PRO A 6 22.28 2.34 29.14
N LYS A 7 21.27 1.63 28.65
CA LYS A 7 20.84 1.69 27.25
C LYS A 7 20.50 3.13 26.92
N ASN A 8 21.37 3.81 26.16
CA ASN A 8 21.09 5.13 25.61
C ASN A 8 19.91 4.98 24.63
N ASN A 9 18.71 5.34 25.10
CA ASN A 9 17.43 5.06 24.43
C ASN A 9 17.36 5.62 23.00
N LYS A 10 18.12 6.68 22.71
CA LYS A 10 18.19 7.33 21.39
C LYS A 10 19.05 6.58 20.36
N THR A 11 20.16 5.96 20.78
CA THR A 11 21.00 5.15 19.88
C THR A 11 20.25 3.92 19.40
N SER A 12 19.54 3.25 20.31
CA SER A 12 18.69 2.11 19.96
C SER A 12 17.62 2.50 18.94
N ALA A 13 16.98 3.66 19.12
CA ALA A 13 15.97 4.16 18.19
C ALA A 13 16.55 4.46 16.78
N ALA A 14 17.76 5.01 16.70
CA ALA A 14 18.40 5.28 15.42
C ALA A 14 18.75 3.99 14.65
N ILE A 15 19.20 2.94 15.35
CA ILE A 15 19.43 1.62 14.74
C ILE A 15 18.10 1.01 14.25
N GLU A 16 17.04 1.05 15.06
CA GLU A 16 15.74 0.53 14.62
C GLU A 16 15.19 1.31 13.42
N THR A 17 15.46 2.62 13.31
CA THR A 17 15.08 3.42 12.14
C THR A 17 15.84 2.98 10.88
N VAL A 18 17.12 2.62 11.02
CA VAL A 18 17.92 2.03 9.92
C VAL A 18 17.33 0.68 9.52
N LYS A 19 17.05 -0.20 10.49
CA LYS A 19 16.47 -1.53 10.25
C LYS A 19 15.08 -1.47 9.61
N ALA A 20 14.27 -0.46 9.94
CA ALA A 20 12.95 -0.27 9.35
C ALA A 20 12.99 0.15 7.87
N ARG A 21 14.13 0.68 7.38
CA ARG A 21 14.28 1.21 6.02
C ARG A 21 15.11 0.33 5.10
N PHE A 22 16.09 -0.40 5.64
CA PHE A 22 17.04 -1.14 4.84
C PHE A 22 17.00 -2.63 5.17
N VAL A 23 17.15 -3.47 4.15
CA VAL A 23 17.27 -4.92 4.28
C VAL A 23 18.45 -5.44 3.49
N ARG A 24 19.05 -6.53 3.93
CA ARG A 24 20.05 -7.26 3.14
C ARG A 24 19.34 -8.09 2.08
N VAL A 25 19.90 -8.13 0.88
CA VAL A 25 19.42 -8.97 -0.21
C VAL A 25 20.53 -9.88 -0.68
N PRO A 26 20.23 -11.14 -1.05
CA PRO A 26 21.23 -12.03 -1.65
C PRO A 26 21.91 -11.37 -2.85
N SER A 27 23.23 -11.54 -2.93
CA SER A 27 24.05 -10.98 -4.00
C SER A 27 24.95 -12.06 -4.55
N ASN A 28 24.99 -12.17 -5.88
CA ASN A 28 25.96 -13.02 -6.58
C ASN A 28 27.34 -12.36 -6.69
N THR A 29 27.50 -11.11 -6.23
CA THR A 29 28.78 -10.40 -6.18
C THR A 29 29.33 -10.35 -4.77
N SER A 30 30.65 -10.28 -4.62
CA SER A 30 31.35 -10.22 -3.32
C SER A 30 31.03 -8.96 -2.49
N SER A 31 30.46 -7.93 -3.10
CA SER A 31 29.90 -6.80 -2.38
C SER A 31 28.55 -7.18 -1.76
N ALA A 32 28.43 -6.96 -0.46
CA ALA A 32 27.14 -7.08 0.23
C ALA A 32 26.15 -6.10 -0.39
N ARG A 33 24.98 -6.61 -0.80
CA ARG A 33 23.88 -5.78 -1.32
C ARG A 33 22.83 -5.64 -0.24
N PHE A 34 22.41 -4.41 -0.02
CA PHE A 34 21.24 -4.09 0.77
C PHE A 34 20.29 -3.25 -0.10
N ARG A 35 19.04 -3.16 0.29
CA ARG A 35 18.01 -2.43 -0.47
C ARG A 35 17.33 -1.43 0.44
N ASP A 36 17.14 -0.22 -0.08
CA ASP A 36 16.24 0.75 0.52
C ASP A 36 14.80 0.34 0.14
N VAL A 37 13.99 -0.03 1.12
CA VAL A 37 12.61 -0.52 0.86
C VAL A 37 11.68 0.60 0.41
N VAL A 38 12.02 1.87 0.73
CA VAL A 38 11.23 3.04 0.34
C VAL A 38 11.47 3.40 -1.11
N THR A 39 12.74 3.47 -1.55
CA THR A 39 13.05 3.80 -2.95
C THR A 39 13.07 2.58 -3.87
N GLY A 40 13.15 1.38 -3.31
CA GLY A 40 13.33 0.13 -4.06
C GLY A 40 14.74 -0.06 -4.61
N THR A 41 15.68 0.84 -4.31
CA THR A 41 17.02 0.86 -4.90
C THR A 41 17.95 -0.10 -4.18
N ALA A 42 18.61 -0.98 -4.95
CA ALA A 42 19.71 -1.80 -4.44
C ALA A 42 20.97 -0.95 -4.27
N GLN A 43 21.65 -1.12 -3.15
CA GLN A 43 22.82 -0.35 -2.71
C GLN A 43 23.96 -1.31 -2.37
N SER A 44 25.18 -0.86 -2.63
CA SER A 44 26.42 -1.56 -2.27
C SER A 44 27.31 -0.76 -1.33
N ASP A 45 27.13 0.56 -1.26
CA ASP A 45 27.90 1.43 -0.37
C ASP A 45 27.26 1.52 1.01
N ALA A 46 27.84 0.78 1.96
CA ALA A 46 27.37 0.75 3.35
C ALA A 46 27.54 2.11 4.08
N CYS A 47 28.29 3.08 3.54
CA CYS A 47 28.39 4.42 4.12
C CYS A 47 27.04 5.15 4.16
N ILE A 48 26.12 4.80 3.25
CA ILE A 48 24.73 5.31 3.25
C ILE A 48 24.03 4.97 4.57
N LEU A 49 24.29 3.80 5.14
CA LEU A 49 23.71 3.40 6.43
C LEU A 49 24.22 4.27 7.57
N GLN A 50 25.51 4.64 7.55
CA GLN A 50 26.09 5.53 8.57
C GLN A 50 25.54 6.95 8.48
N ASP A 51 25.42 7.49 7.27
CA ASP A 51 24.82 8.81 7.06
C ASP A 51 23.36 8.82 7.53
N PHE A 52 22.58 7.82 7.14
CA PHE A 52 21.19 7.70 7.59
C PHE A 52 21.07 7.54 9.11
N TYR A 53 21.91 6.68 9.72
CA TYR A 53 21.96 6.50 11.18
C TYR A 53 22.25 7.83 11.91
N ARG A 54 23.23 8.61 11.44
CA ARG A 54 23.59 9.91 12.04
C ARG A 54 22.48 10.94 11.89
N ARG A 55 21.85 11.02 10.71
CA ARG A 55 20.71 11.91 10.46
C ARG A 55 19.52 11.62 11.37
N ASN A 56 19.36 10.37 11.80
CA ASN A 56 18.32 9.94 12.74
C ASN A 56 18.78 9.95 14.22
N GLY A 57 19.82 10.74 14.55
CA GLY A 57 20.22 10.99 15.94
C GLY A 57 21.20 9.97 16.52
N GLY A 58 21.74 9.08 15.70
CA GLY A 58 22.81 8.17 16.08
C GLY A 58 24.11 8.91 16.44
N LYS A 59 24.64 8.66 17.65
CA LYS A 59 25.84 9.34 18.17
C LYS A 59 27.07 8.43 18.27
N ASP A 60 26.84 7.13 18.44
CA ASP A 60 27.92 6.16 18.55
C ASP A 60 28.67 6.00 17.23
N LYS A 61 29.98 5.76 17.32
CA LYS A 61 30.85 5.57 16.16
C LYS A 61 30.75 4.14 15.63
N TYR A 62 29.57 3.73 15.19
CA TYR A 62 29.41 2.46 14.48
C TYR A 62 30.01 2.54 13.10
N ASP A 63 30.80 1.53 12.73
CA ASP A 63 31.27 1.38 11.37
C ASP A 63 30.13 0.91 10.44
N ALA A 64 30.34 1.07 9.14
CA ALA A 64 29.34 0.72 8.14
C ALA A 64 29.05 -0.79 8.11
N ALA A 65 30.05 -1.62 8.42
CA ALA A 65 29.93 -3.07 8.44
C ALA A 65 29.03 -3.55 9.59
N TYR A 66 29.11 -2.90 10.76
CA TYR A 66 28.27 -3.17 11.92
C TYR A 66 26.81 -2.84 11.61
N LEU A 67 26.54 -1.66 11.06
CA LEU A 67 25.17 -1.26 10.71
C LEU A 67 24.57 -2.19 9.65
N LEU A 68 25.37 -2.57 8.65
CA LEU A 68 24.98 -3.58 7.66
C LEU A 68 24.70 -4.95 8.31
N GLY A 69 25.49 -5.34 9.31
CA GLY A 69 25.29 -6.58 10.07
C GLY A 69 24.03 -6.59 10.94
N CYS A 70 23.49 -5.41 11.28
CA CYS A 70 22.25 -5.26 12.03
C CYS A 70 20.97 -5.39 11.18
N LEU A 71 21.10 -5.33 9.85
CA LEU A 71 19.97 -5.41 8.93
C LEU A 71 19.47 -6.84 8.79
N ASP A 72 18.15 -7.00 8.78
CA ASP A 72 17.49 -8.27 8.51
C ASP A 72 17.64 -8.68 7.03
N TRP A 73 17.59 -9.98 6.77
CA TRP A 73 17.64 -10.53 5.42
C TRP A 73 16.25 -10.59 4.80
N ALA A 74 16.16 -10.15 3.55
CA ALA A 74 15.00 -10.36 2.70
C ALA A 74 15.34 -11.28 1.52
N TYR A 75 14.52 -12.31 1.32
CA TYR A 75 14.71 -13.35 0.30
C TYR A 75 13.70 -13.26 -0.85
N GLY A 76 12.71 -12.39 -0.73
CA GLY A 76 11.68 -12.19 -1.75
C GLY A 76 10.80 -10.99 -1.46
N GLU A 77 9.77 -10.84 -2.27
CA GLU A 77 8.77 -9.79 -2.18
C GLU A 77 7.39 -10.42 -1.97
N LYS A 78 6.52 -9.75 -1.21
CA LYS A 78 5.14 -10.15 -1.03
C LYS A 78 4.26 -8.92 -0.93
N PHE A 79 3.06 -8.95 -1.48
CA PHE A 79 2.09 -7.89 -1.25
C PHE A 79 1.21 -8.22 -0.04
N VAL A 80 1.34 -7.43 1.04
CA VAL A 80 0.55 -7.56 2.27
C VAL A 80 -0.02 -6.18 2.62
N PRO A 81 -1.28 -5.88 2.27
CA PRO A 81 -1.89 -4.60 2.59
C PRO A 81 -1.87 -4.28 4.07
N ASN A 82 -1.70 -3.00 4.42
CA ASN A 82 -1.59 -2.52 5.80
C ASN A 82 -0.47 -3.18 6.64
N GLY A 83 0.40 -3.97 6.01
CA GLY A 83 1.54 -4.61 6.64
C GLY A 83 2.76 -3.69 6.78
N LEU A 84 3.74 -4.15 7.56
CA LEU A 84 5.04 -3.49 7.67
C LEU A 84 5.79 -3.54 6.34
N ALA A 85 6.70 -2.59 6.11
CA ALA A 85 7.53 -2.57 4.89
C ALA A 85 8.47 -3.78 4.79
N ILE A 86 8.89 -4.31 5.95
CA ILE A 86 9.69 -5.51 6.09
C ILE A 86 8.86 -6.48 6.91
N LEU A 87 8.58 -7.64 6.36
CA LEU A 87 7.76 -8.66 6.99
C LEU A 87 8.63 -9.61 7.83
N ASP A 88 8.09 -10.07 8.96
CA ASP A 88 8.81 -10.94 9.93
C ASP A 88 9.34 -12.25 9.33
N ASN A 89 8.83 -12.66 8.17
CA ASN A 89 9.22 -13.86 7.44
C ASN A 89 10.36 -13.63 6.42
N GLY A 90 11.02 -12.48 6.44
CA GLY A 90 12.13 -12.17 5.53
C GLY A 90 11.68 -11.82 4.12
N PHE A 91 10.53 -11.15 3.99
CA PHE A 91 10.02 -10.63 2.72
C PHE A 91 9.91 -9.11 2.76
N ILE A 92 10.17 -8.46 1.63
CA ILE A 92 9.86 -7.04 1.44
C ILE A 92 8.39 -6.92 1.07
N ASN A 93 7.68 -6.03 1.75
CA ASN A 93 6.30 -5.76 1.42
C ASN A 93 6.21 -4.82 0.20
N LEU A 94 5.46 -5.25 -0.82
CA LEU A 94 5.20 -4.44 -2.01
C LEU A 94 4.09 -3.40 -1.78
N TRP A 95 3.27 -3.61 -0.75
CA TRP A 95 2.27 -2.62 -0.37
C TRP A 95 2.95 -1.37 0.19
N ARG A 96 2.42 -0.22 -0.20
CA ARG A 96 2.85 1.09 0.28
C ARG A 96 1.65 1.84 0.78
N ALA A 97 1.80 2.41 1.98
CA ALA A 97 0.77 3.25 2.55
C ALA A 97 0.51 4.48 1.63
N PRO A 98 -0.73 4.95 1.53
CA PRO A 98 -1.08 6.15 0.77
C PRO A 98 -0.31 7.37 1.31
N GLU A 99 -0.03 8.36 0.45
CA GLU A 99 0.55 9.64 0.91
C GLU A 99 -0.44 10.38 1.83
N LEU A 100 -1.73 10.26 1.52
CA LEU A 100 -2.81 10.78 2.35
C LEU A 100 -3.02 9.88 3.58
N GLN A 101 -2.50 10.33 4.71
CA GLN A 101 -2.64 9.65 6.00
C GLN A 101 -3.73 10.30 6.86
N PRO A 102 -4.49 9.50 7.64
CA PRO A 102 -5.49 10.05 8.54
C PRO A 102 -4.82 10.92 9.61
N THR A 103 -5.25 12.17 9.72
CA THR A 103 -4.68 13.12 10.68
C THR A 103 -5.12 12.86 12.12
N GLY A 104 -6.16 12.04 12.33
CA GLY A 104 -6.81 11.82 13.63
C GLY A 104 -7.64 13.02 14.11
N THR A 105 -7.61 14.15 13.40
CA THR A 105 -8.37 15.35 13.72
C THR A 105 -9.83 15.14 13.38
N ARG A 106 -10.73 15.53 14.30
CA ARG A 106 -12.16 15.58 14.00
C ARG A 106 -12.43 16.66 12.97
N VAL A 107 -13.02 16.27 11.85
CA VAL A 107 -13.50 17.18 10.82
C VAL A 107 -14.92 17.64 11.12
N THR A 108 -15.22 18.87 10.74
CA THR A 108 -16.58 19.44 10.78
C THR A 108 -17.37 19.02 9.54
N LYS A 109 -18.70 19.16 9.57
CA LYS A 109 -19.54 18.82 8.41
C LYS A 109 -19.20 19.70 7.21
N GLU A 110 -18.93 20.98 7.47
CA GLU A 110 -18.61 21.99 6.47
C GLU A 110 -17.32 21.66 5.72
N GLN A 111 -16.34 21.05 6.40
CA GLN A 111 -15.07 20.63 5.78
C GLN A 111 -15.23 19.45 4.83
N VAL A 112 -16.20 18.57 5.07
CA VAL A 112 -16.44 17.38 4.25
C VAL A 112 -17.57 17.58 3.24
N GLU A 113 -18.29 18.71 3.30
CA GLU A 113 -19.45 18.99 2.45
C GLU A 113 -19.18 18.79 0.96
N PRO A 114 -18.02 19.19 0.38
CA PRO A 114 -17.76 18.93 -1.04
C PRO A 114 -17.81 17.44 -1.42
N PHE A 115 -17.33 16.57 -0.52
CA PHE A 115 -17.40 15.12 -0.71
C PHE A 115 -18.82 14.58 -0.48
N VAL A 116 -19.51 15.09 0.53
CA VAL A 116 -20.90 14.71 0.81
C VAL A 116 -21.81 15.09 -0.37
N ASP A 117 -21.65 16.28 -0.93
CA ASP A 117 -22.39 16.76 -2.10
C ASP A 117 -22.07 15.95 -3.35
N PHE A 118 -20.80 15.57 -3.54
CA PHE A 118 -20.41 14.65 -4.60
C PHE A 118 -21.18 13.31 -4.49
N LEU A 119 -21.25 12.74 -3.30
CA LEU A 119 -21.99 11.51 -3.06
C LEU A 119 -23.52 11.68 -3.20
N ARG A 120 -24.09 12.81 -2.77
CA ARG A 120 -25.53 13.10 -2.94
C ARG A 120 -25.94 13.18 -4.42
N ARG A 121 -25.05 13.67 -5.28
CA ARG A 121 -25.29 13.70 -6.73
C ARG A 121 -25.32 12.30 -7.36
N TRP A 122 -24.55 11.37 -6.82
CA TRP A 122 -24.52 9.98 -7.27
C TRP A 122 -25.66 9.14 -6.69
N PHE A 123 -25.96 9.36 -5.41
CA PHE A 123 -26.93 8.60 -4.62
C PHE A 123 -27.90 9.57 -3.93
N PRO A 124 -29.01 9.92 -4.60
CA PRO A 124 -30.06 10.74 -4.01
C PRO A 124 -30.70 10.09 -2.78
N ASP A 125 -30.74 8.76 -2.74
CA ASP A 125 -31.19 7.99 -1.58
C ASP A 125 -30.12 7.96 -0.49
N ASP A 126 -30.53 8.25 0.74
CA ASP A 126 -29.64 8.34 1.89
C ASP A 126 -29.03 6.99 2.26
N SER A 127 -29.79 5.90 2.13
CA SER A 127 -29.35 4.56 2.49
C SER A 127 -28.31 4.00 1.51
N GLU A 128 -28.50 4.24 0.20
CA GLU A 128 -27.50 3.90 -0.82
C GLU A 128 -26.20 4.65 -0.60
N ARG A 129 -26.31 5.93 -0.23
CA ARG A 129 -25.17 6.80 0.03
C ARG A 129 -24.37 6.38 1.26
N ASP A 130 -25.06 6.04 2.35
CA ASP A 130 -24.43 5.53 3.57
C ASP A 130 -23.74 4.18 3.30
N TYR A 131 -24.41 3.27 2.58
CA TYR A 131 -23.83 2.00 2.18
C TYR A 131 -22.56 2.18 1.34
N PHE A 132 -22.60 3.04 0.33
CA PHE A 132 -21.44 3.31 -0.52
C PHE A 132 -20.30 3.99 0.27
N GLY A 133 -20.63 4.88 1.21
CA GLY A 133 -19.68 5.46 2.15
C GLY A 133 -18.99 4.41 3.03
N TRP A 134 -19.74 3.45 3.57
CA TRP A 134 -19.17 2.32 4.31
C TRP A 134 -18.31 1.42 3.42
N TRP A 135 -18.73 1.18 2.18
CA TRP A 135 -17.95 0.42 1.22
C TRP A 135 -16.59 1.09 0.97
N ILE A 136 -16.55 2.41 0.70
CA ILE A 136 -15.30 3.16 0.55
C ILE A 136 -14.45 3.06 1.83
N ALA A 137 -15.07 3.25 3.00
CA ALA A 137 -14.36 3.20 4.27
C ALA A 137 -13.72 1.82 4.51
N MET A 138 -14.43 0.73 4.20
CA MET A 138 -13.88 -0.62 4.27
C MET A 138 -12.74 -0.81 3.27
N SER A 139 -12.91 -0.38 2.01
CA SER A 139 -11.86 -0.51 0.99
C SER A 139 -10.57 0.21 1.40
N VAL A 140 -10.69 1.39 2.00
CA VAL A 140 -9.53 2.22 2.37
C VAL A 140 -8.88 1.74 3.66
N ARG A 141 -9.66 1.41 4.68
CA ARG A 141 -9.14 1.10 6.03
C ARG A 141 -8.79 -0.36 6.24
N HIS A 142 -9.45 -1.27 5.51
CA HIS A 142 -9.33 -2.72 5.68
C HIS A 142 -8.89 -3.37 4.36
N GLN A 143 -7.80 -2.85 3.78
CA GLN A 143 -7.27 -3.34 2.50
C GLN A 143 -6.83 -4.81 2.55
N GLU A 144 -6.55 -5.34 3.73
CA GLU A 144 -6.25 -6.75 3.99
C GLU A 144 -7.50 -7.65 3.90
N GLN A 145 -8.70 -7.06 3.92
CA GLN A 145 -9.97 -7.78 3.84
C GLN A 145 -10.58 -7.66 2.46
N LYS A 146 -10.83 -8.81 1.84
CA LYS A 146 -11.55 -8.84 0.57
C LYS A 146 -13.02 -8.49 0.78
N ILE A 147 -13.49 -7.42 0.13
CA ILE A 147 -14.90 -7.05 0.12
C ILE A 147 -15.60 -7.86 -0.97
N ILE A 148 -16.57 -8.68 -0.57
CA ILE A 148 -17.36 -9.53 -1.49
C ILE A 148 -18.53 -8.78 -2.15
N ALA A 149 -18.61 -7.46 -2.00
CA ALA A 149 -19.61 -6.61 -2.64
C ALA A 149 -18.95 -5.72 -3.69
N THR A 150 -19.47 -5.75 -4.92
CA THR A 150 -18.95 -4.98 -6.05
C THR A 150 -19.99 -3.94 -6.50
N PRO A 151 -19.80 -2.65 -6.21
CA PRO A 151 -20.69 -1.60 -6.67
C PRO A 151 -20.65 -1.47 -8.20
N LEU A 152 -21.83 -1.37 -8.82
CA LEU A 152 -21.97 -1.10 -10.25
C LEU A 152 -22.53 0.32 -10.43
N LEU A 153 -21.67 1.23 -10.88
CA LEU A 153 -22.06 2.63 -11.11
C LEU A 153 -22.54 2.81 -12.55
N ARG A 154 -23.85 3.01 -12.74
CA ARG A 154 -24.46 3.30 -14.05
C ARG A 154 -24.95 4.73 -14.06
N SER A 155 -24.45 5.52 -15.01
CA SER A 155 -24.87 6.90 -15.19
C SER A 155 -24.48 7.39 -16.59
N GLU A 156 -24.98 8.57 -16.96
CA GLU A 156 -24.47 9.32 -18.10
C GLU A 156 -22.98 9.70 -17.95
N HIS A 157 -22.36 10.09 -19.06
CA HIS A 157 -20.99 10.62 -19.05
C HIS A 157 -20.94 11.97 -18.33
N GLY A 158 -19.79 12.31 -17.74
CA GLY A 158 -19.57 13.62 -17.12
C GLY A 158 -20.02 13.78 -15.67
N VAL A 159 -20.52 12.73 -15.00
CA VAL A 159 -20.92 12.81 -13.57
C VAL A 159 -19.76 12.68 -12.58
N GLY A 160 -18.50 12.58 -13.06
CA GLY A 160 -17.32 12.45 -12.20
C GLY A 160 -16.84 11.03 -11.90
N LYS A 161 -17.28 10.01 -12.65
CA LYS A 161 -16.82 8.61 -12.47
C LYS A 161 -15.30 8.47 -12.63
N GLY A 162 -14.72 9.11 -13.65
CA GLY A 162 -13.27 9.15 -13.86
C GLY A 162 -12.53 9.79 -12.69
N PHE A 163 -13.00 10.94 -12.16
CA PHE A 163 -12.40 11.56 -10.98
C PHE A 163 -12.36 10.61 -9.78
N PHE A 164 -13.46 9.89 -9.51
CA PHE A 164 -13.50 8.91 -8.44
C PHE A 164 -12.51 7.75 -8.64
N ALA A 165 -12.50 7.18 -9.85
CA ALA A 165 -11.71 6.00 -10.21
C ALA A 165 -10.20 6.28 -10.33
N GLU A 166 -9.85 7.43 -10.91
CA GLU A 166 -8.48 7.76 -11.32
C GLU A 166 -7.78 8.69 -10.33
N THR A 167 -8.53 9.47 -9.55
CA THR A 167 -7.96 10.46 -8.62
C THR A 167 -8.26 10.11 -7.17
N LEU A 168 -9.54 10.02 -6.80
CA LEU A 168 -9.92 9.90 -5.39
C LEU A 168 -9.50 8.56 -4.79
N LEU A 169 -9.91 7.44 -5.40
CA LEU A 169 -9.60 6.10 -4.88
C LEU A 169 -8.09 5.80 -4.86
N PRO A 170 -7.32 6.04 -5.95
CA PRO A 170 -5.87 5.82 -5.92
C PRO A 170 -5.15 6.69 -4.88
N GLY A 171 -5.60 7.93 -4.68
CA GLY A 171 -5.05 8.82 -3.64
C GLY A 171 -5.31 8.30 -2.22
N LEU A 172 -6.47 7.70 -1.98
CA LEU A 172 -6.84 7.14 -0.67
C LEU A 172 -6.22 5.76 -0.40
N LEU A 173 -6.09 4.92 -1.42
CA LEU A 173 -5.60 3.54 -1.28
C LEU A 173 -4.08 3.44 -1.39
N GLY A 174 -3.47 4.37 -2.10
CA GLY A 174 -2.07 4.35 -2.48
C GLY A 174 -1.89 3.88 -3.93
N PRO A 175 -0.81 4.30 -4.59
CA PRO A 175 -0.61 4.10 -6.03
C PRO A 175 -0.45 2.62 -6.41
N THR A 176 -0.02 1.77 -5.48
CA THR A 176 0.16 0.35 -5.74
C THR A 176 -1.11 -0.45 -5.51
N ALA A 177 -2.06 0.02 -4.69
CA ALA A 177 -3.20 -0.76 -4.23
C ALA A 177 -4.43 -0.68 -5.13
N ALA A 178 -4.59 0.40 -5.90
CA ALA A 178 -5.66 0.54 -6.89
C ALA A 178 -5.15 0.30 -8.33
N ALA A 179 -6.02 -0.22 -9.19
CA ALA A 179 -5.79 -0.26 -10.64
C ALA A 179 -7.06 0.11 -11.40
N LEU A 180 -6.92 0.99 -12.39
CA LEU A 180 -7.90 1.17 -13.45
C LEU A 180 -7.59 0.16 -14.55
N CYS A 181 -8.58 -0.62 -14.94
CA CYS A 181 -8.43 -1.65 -15.95
C CYS A 181 -9.67 -1.71 -16.86
N HIS A 182 -9.48 -2.22 -18.08
CA HIS A 182 -10.59 -2.56 -18.93
C HIS A 182 -11.01 -4.01 -18.67
N LEU A 183 -12.24 -4.35 -19.04
CA LEU A 183 -12.75 -5.71 -18.87
C LEU A 183 -11.84 -6.78 -19.52
N LYS A 184 -11.18 -6.46 -20.64
CA LYS A 184 -10.25 -7.39 -21.31
C LYS A 184 -8.99 -7.69 -20.49
N ASP A 185 -8.53 -6.74 -19.69
CA ASP A 185 -7.30 -6.87 -18.88
C ASP A 185 -7.56 -7.74 -17.65
N VAL A 186 -8.82 -7.80 -17.25
CA VAL A 186 -9.33 -8.54 -16.10
C VAL A 186 -9.76 -9.97 -16.47
N VAL A 187 -10.31 -10.15 -17.68
CA VAL A 187 -10.84 -11.44 -18.18
C VAL A 187 -9.80 -12.21 -19.01
N GLY A 188 -8.74 -11.56 -19.48
CA GLY A 188 -7.63 -12.20 -20.20
C GLY A 188 -6.64 -12.93 -19.29
N ASP A 189 -5.58 -13.47 -19.89
CA ASP A 189 -4.56 -14.28 -19.19
C ASP A 189 -3.56 -13.47 -18.33
N PHE A 190 -3.77 -12.16 -18.14
CA PHE A 190 -2.85 -11.27 -17.44
C PHE A 190 -3.23 -11.09 -15.96
N ASN A 191 -2.88 -12.09 -15.15
CA ASN A 191 -2.95 -12.01 -13.67
C ASN A 191 -2.13 -10.85 -13.10
N GLU A 192 -1.10 -10.37 -13.80
CA GLU A 192 -0.25 -9.25 -13.36
C GLU A 192 -1.03 -7.95 -13.09
N THR A 193 -2.13 -7.70 -13.79
CA THR A 193 -2.96 -6.50 -13.58
C THR A 193 -3.70 -6.54 -12.24
N VAL A 194 -4.02 -7.75 -11.78
CA VAL A 194 -4.77 -8.01 -10.54
C VAL A 194 -3.85 -8.28 -9.36
N GLU A 195 -2.67 -8.83 -9.62
CA GLU A 195 -1.70 -9.17 -8.59
C GLU A 195 -1.22 -7.92 -7.85
N GLY A 196 -1.18 -8.01 -6.52
CA GLY A 196 -0.77 -6.89 -5.68
C GLY A 196 -1.74 -5.71 -5.68
N LYS A 197 -3.01 -5.91 -6.05
CA LYS A 197 -4.07 -4.91 -5.97
C LYS A 197 -5.11 -5.27 -4.92
N THR A 198 -5.66 -4.26 -4.25
CA THR A 198 -6.75 -4.39 -3.27
C THR A 198 -8.07 -3.91 -3.85
N LEU A 199 -8.02 -3.04 -4.86
CA LEU A 199 -9.19 -2.56 -5.58
C LEU A 199 -8.92 -2.48 -7.08
N LEU A 200 -9.86 -3.02 -7.85
CA LEU A 200 -9.91 -2.90 -9.30
C LEU A 200 -11.11 -2.03 -9.68
N VAL A 201 -10.86 -1.01 -10.51
CA VAL A 201 -11.92 -0.26 -11.17
C VAL A 201 -11.97 -0.69 -12.62
N VAL A 202 -13.05 -1.35 -13.00
CA VAL A 202 -13.26 -1.82 -14.36
C VAL A 202 -14.09 -0.80 -15.11
N ASP A 203 -13.47 -0.08 -16.04
CA ASP A 203 -14.20 0.85 -16.91
C ASP A 203 -14.85 0.09 -18.08
N GLU A 204 -16.04 0.54 -18.47
CA GLU A 204 -16.80 0.04 -19.63
C GLU A 204 -16.97 -1.49 -19.69
N VAL A 205 -17.89 -2.01 -18.87
CA VAL A 205 -18.27 -3.43 -18.90
C VAL A 205 -19.26 -3.71 -20.06
N TYR A 206 -18.79 -3.60 -21.30
CA TYR A 206 -19.58 -3.89 -22.51
C TYR A 206 -19.09 -5.17 -23.22
N ARG A 207 -19.65 -6.31 -22.81
CA ARG A 207 -19.55 -7.60 -23.52
C ARG A 207 -20.85 -8.40 -23.32
N SER A 208 -20.97 -9.54 -24.00
CA SER A 208 -22.15 -10.41 -23.88
C SER A 208 -22.44 -10.76 -22.40
N LYS A 209 -23.69 -10.55 -21.97
CA LYS A 209 -24.11 -10.53 -20.56
C LYS A 209 -23.67 -11.76 -19.75
N LYS A 210 -23.61 -12.94 -20.37
CA LYS A 210 -23.32 -14.21 -19.68
C LYS A 210 -21.83 -14.40 -19.39
N SER A 211 -20.98 -14.33 -20.42
CA SER A 211 -19.53 -14.56 -20.29
C SER A 211 -18.88 -13.54 -19.35
N THR A 212 -19.27 -12.27 -19.43
CA THR A 212 -18.73 -11.22 -18.55
C THR A 212 -19.11 -11.44 -17.10
N THR A 213 -20.36 -11.86 -16.84
CA THR A 213 -20.83 -12.11 -15.47
C THR A 213 -20.07 -13.28 -14.84
N ASP A 214 -19.83 -14.35 -15.61
CA ASP A 214 -19.14 -15.54 -15.10
C ASP A 214 -17.66 -15.24 -14.79
N SER A 215 -16.98 -14.43 -15.62
CA SER A 215 -15.60 -14.00 -15.34
C SER A 215 -15.48 -13.03 -14.17
N LEU A 216 -16.41 -12.09 -14.00
CA LEU A 216 -16.40 -11.19 -12.85
C LEU A 216 -16.68 -11.95 -11.54
N LYS A 217 -17.57 -12.94 -11.59
CA LYS A 217 -17.85 -13.82 -10.45
C LYS A 217 -16.63 -14.62 -10.01
N SER A 218 -15.83 -15.16 -10.94
CA SER A 218 -14.63 -15.90 -10.56
C SER A 218 -13.64 -15.01 -9.80
N ILE A 219 -13.47 -13.76 -10.21
CA ILE A 219 -12.58 -12.81 -9.54
C ILE A 219 -13.11 -12.43 -8.16
N GLN A 220 -14.43 -12.22 -8.05
CA GLN A 220 -15.07 -11.92 -6.78
C GLN A 220 -15.05 -13.12 -5.81
N ALA A 221 -15.22 -14.34 -6.32
CA ALA A 221 -15.36 -15.57 -5.53
C ALA A 221 -14.04 -16.28 -5.21
N ASN A 222 -13.00 -16.12 -6.02
CA ASN A 222 -11.72 -16.79 -5.79
C ASN A 222 -11.04 -16.21 -4.54
N ALA A 223 -10.63 -17.07 -3.61
CA ALA A 223 -9.70 -16.68 -2.56
C ALA A 223 -8.34 -16.40 -3.23
N THR A 224 -7.93 -15.14 -3.29
CA THR A 224 -6.57 -14.72 -3.63
C THR A 224 -5.68 -14.80 -2.39
#